data_AF-A0A066V296-F1
#
_entry.id   AF-A0A066V296-F1
#
_cell.length_a   1.000
_cell.length_b   1.000
_cell.length_c   1.000
_cell.angle_alpha   90.00
_cell.angle_beta   90.00
_cell.angle_gamma   90.00
#
_symmetry.space_group_name_H-M   'P 1'
#
loop_
_entity.id
_entity.type
_entity.pdbx_description
1 polymer ?
#
loop_
_entity_poly.entity_id
_entity_poly.type
_entity_poly.pdbx_seq_one_letter_code
_entity_poly.pdbx_strand_id
1 'polypeptide(L)'
;MDKKSFSERDICTKYITPSIEKAEWKQHQFREEVNLTDGRVMVRGKLAARIKNPEKKGGPMRADYVLYAKPNLPIAVIEAKKNSYSVGHGMQQALIYAEMLDAPFAISSNGDA
;
A
#
# COMPACT_ATOMS: atom_id res chain seq x y z
N MET A 1 1.64 -15.29 20.97
CA MET A 1 2.72 -14.66 20.17
C MET A 1 2.55 -13.16 20.27
N ASP A 2 3.64 -12.41 20.40
CA ASP A 2 3.61 -10.95 20.42
C ASP A 2 3.37 -10.40 19.01
N LYS A 3 2.37 -9.53 18.83
CA LYS A 3 2.09 -8.87 17.54
C LYS A 3 3.26 -8.01 17.07
N LYS A 4 4.09 -7.50 17.99
CA LYS A 4 5.25 -6.66 17.66
C LYS A 4 6.39 -7.41 16.98
N SER A 5 6.44 -8.74 17.07
CA SER A 5 7.45 -9.55 16.39
C SER A 5 7.10 -9.90 14.94
N PHE A 6 5.88 -9.55 14.50
CA PHE A 6 5.39 -9.86 13.17
C PHE A 6 5.98 -8.95 12.10
N SER A 7 6.21 -9.53 10.92
CA SER A 7 6.53 -8.77 9.72
C SER A 7 5.32 -7.92 9.28
N GLU A 8 5.54 -6.97 8.38
CA GLU A 8 4.44 -6.20 7.79
C GLU A 8 3.45 -7.11 7.05
N ARG A 9 3.96 -8.11 6.33
CA ARG A 9 3.14 -9.11 5.64
C ARG A 9 2.33 -9.99 6.62
N ASP A 10 2.90 -10.33 7.76
CA ASP A 10 2.15 -10.98 8.85
C ASP A 10 1.03 -10.09 9.38
N ILE A 11 1.28 -8.78 9.53
CA ILE A 11 0.25 -7.81 9.95
C ILE A 11 -0.89 -7.73 8.93
N CYS A 12 -0.54 -7.64 7.64
CA CYS A 12 -1.50 -7.71 6.53
C CYS A 12 -2.39 -8.96 6.65
N THR A 13 -1.75 -10.14 6.69
CA THR A 13 -2.47 -11.42 6.59
C THR A 13 -3.27 -11.75 7.85
N LYS A 14 -2.74 -11.43 9.05
CA LYS A 14 -3.33 -11.85 10.32
C LYS A 14 -4.29 -10.83 10.92
N TYR A 15 -4.21 -9.56 10.51
CA TYR A 15 -5.01 -8.49 11.12
C TYR A 15 -5.72 -7.59 10.11
N ILE A 16 -5.05 -7.10 9.07
CA ILE A 16 -5.65 -6.14 8.13
C ILE A 16 -6.64 -6.85 7.18
N THR A 17 -6.23 -7.90 6.46
CA THR A 17 -7.11 -8.66 5.56
C THR A 17 -8.37 -9.17 6.29
N PRO A 18 -8.26 -9.81 7.48
CA PRO A 18 -9.46 -10.21 8.23
C PRO A 18 -10.34 -9.03 8.65
N SER A 19 -9.78 -7.85 8.92
CA SER A 19 -10.56 -6.65 9.27
C SER A 19 -11.30 -6.08 8.05
N ILE A 20 -10.68 -6.09 6.87
CA ILE A 20 -11.32 -5.72 5.60
C ILE A 20 -12.51 -6.66 5.33
N GLU A 21 -12.29 -7.97 5.44
CA GLU A 21 -13.36 -8.97 5.24
C GLU A 21 -14.47 -8.85 6.29
N LYS A 22 -14.12 -8.57 7.56
CA LYS A 22 -15.10 -8.33 8.63
C LYS A 22 -15.91 -7.06 8.41
N ALA A 23 -15.35 -6.07 7.72
CA ALA A 23 -16.07 -4.89 7.24
C ALA A 23 -16.90 -5.18 5.97
N GLU A 24 -17.11 -6.45 5.64
CA GLU A 24 -17.94 -6.96 4.55
C GLU A 24 -17.43 -6.64 3.12
N TRP A 25 -16.16 -6.23 3.00
CA TRP A 25 -15.50 -6.15 1.70
C TRP A 25 -15.24 -7.54 1.15
N LYS A 26 -15.77 -7.84 -0.03
CA LYS A 26 -15.55 -9.13 -0.69
C LYS A 26 -14.19 -9.15 -1.38
N GLN A 27 -13.61 -10.33 -1.54
CA GLN A 27 -12.30 -10.54 -2.17
C GLN A 27 -12.16 -9.93 -3.59
N HIS A 28 -13.25 -9.79 -4.35
CA HIS A 28 -13.20 -9.13 -5.66
C HIS A 28 -13.26 -7.60 -5.60
N GLN A 29 -13.55 -7.02 -4.44
CA GLN A 29 -13.69 -5.59 -4.20
C GLN A 29 -12.41 -4.97 -3.61
N PHE A 30 -11.37 -5.74 -3.35
CA PHE A 30 -10.06 -5.21 -3.02
C PHE A 30 -8.95 -6.02 -3.69
N ARG A 31 -7.77 -5.42 -3.82
CA ARG A 31 -6.57 -6.09 -4.30
C ARG A 31 -5.43 -5.83 -3.35
N GLU A 32 -4.60 -6.83 -3.14
CA GLU A 32 -3.35 -6.71 -2.39
C GLU A 32 -2.18 -6.41 -3.33
N GLU A 33 -1.13 -5.76 -2.79
CA GLU A 33 0.16 -5.54 -3.47
C GLU A 33 0.00 -4.89 -4.87
N VAL A 34 -0.79 -3.83 -4.95
CA VAL A 34 -1.15 -3.17 -6.21
C VAL A 34 0.00 -2.29 -6.70
N ASN A 35 0.62 -2.67 -7.83
CA ASN A 35 1.66 -1.89 -8.47
C ASN A 35 1.09 -0.58 -9.02
N LEU A 36 1.69 0.55 -8.61
CA LEU A 36 1.31 1.90 -9.05
C LEU A 36 2.29 2.44 -10.10
N THR A 37 3.59 2.24 -9.88
CA THR A 37 4.62 2.57 -10.88
C THR A 37 5.72 1.52 -10.89
N ASP A 38 6.34 1.33 -12.06
CA ASP A 38 7.52 0.47 -12.21
C ASP A 38 8.83 1.17 -11.84
N GLY A 39 8.76 2.43 -11.37
CA GLY A 39 9.90 3.29 -11.15
C GLY A 39 10.28 4.14 -12.36
N ARG A 40 10.91 5.28 -12.08
CA ARG A 40 11.27 6.34 -13.03
C ARG A 40 12.38 5.87 -13.97
N VAL A 41 12.20 6.18 -15.26
CA VAL A 41 13.27 6.06 -16.25
C VAL A 41 14.22 7.25 -16.12
N MET A 42 15.51 6.97 -15.98
CA MET A 42 16.58 7.96 -15.95
C MET A 42 17.44 7.83 -17.20
N VAL A 43 17.68 8.96 -17.86
CA VAL A 43 18.54 9.05 -19.06
C VAL A 43 19.77 9.88 -18.71
N ARG A 44 20.95 9.35 -19.00
CA ARG A 44 22.24 10.05 -18.89
C ARG A 44 23.04 9.86 -20.18
N GLY A 45 23.03 10.89 -21.03
CA GLY A 45 23.62 10.80 -22.36
C GLY A 45 22.93 9.72 -23.21
N LYS A 46 23.67 8.72 -23.66
CA LYS A 46 23.17 7.58 -24.45
C LYS A 46 22.68 6.40 -23.60
N LEU A 47 22.79 6.47 -22.28
CA LEU A 47 22.37 5.39 -21.37
C LEU A 47 20.98 5.70 -20.78
N ALA A 48 20.09 4.72 -20.84
CA ALA A 48 18.79 4.75 -20.20
C ALA A 48 18.68 3.57 -19.21
N ALA A 49 18.24 3.86 -17.99
CA ALA A 49 18.00 2.84 -16.96
C ALA A 49 16.79 3.20 -16.10
N ARG A 50 16.12 2.21 -15.54
CA ARG A 50 14.96 2.41 -14.64
C ARG A 50 15.40 2.24 -13.18
N ILE A 51 14.91 3.10 -12.30
CA ILE A 51 15.12 2.94 -10.85
C ILE A 51 14.33 1.70 -10.39
N LYS A 52 15.02 0.69 -9.86
CA LYS A 52 14.40 -0.56 -9.37
C LYS A 52 14.29 -0.66 -7.84
N ASN A 53 14.97 0.21 -7.10
CA ASN A 53 14.91 0.20 -5.63
C ASN A 53 13.67 0.99 -5.16
N PRO A 54 12.69 0.37 -4.47
CA PRO A 54 11.49 1.06 -3.95
C PRO A 54 11.80 2.17 -2.96
N GLU A 55 12.90 2.07 -2.19
CA GLU A 55 13.29 3.06 -1.18
C GLU A 55 13.88 4.34 -1.80
N LYS A 56 14.24 4.32 -3.09
CA LYS A 56 14.76 5.51 -3.76
C LYS A 56 13.61 6.39 -4.26
N LYS A 57 13.81 7.71 -4.22
CA LYS A 57 12.88 8.66 -4.84
C LYS A 57 12.69 8.33 -6.33
N GLY A 58 11.44 8.09 -6.72
CA GLY A 58 11.10 7.64 -8.07
C GLY A 58 11.41 6.16 -8.32
N GLY A 59 11.61 5.34 -7.28
CA GLY A 59 11.56 3.89 -7.36
C GLY A 59 10.15 3.38 -7.66
N PRO A 60 9.99 2.07 -7.89
CA PRO A 60 8.68 1.47 -8.05
C PRO A 60 7.82 1.71 -6.81
N MET A 61 6.54 1.95 -7.03
CA MET A 61 5.56 2.20 -5.98
C MET A 61 4.52 1.10 -6.02
N ARG A 62 4.18 0.58 -4.85
CA ARG A 62 3.20 -0.48 -4.66
C ARG A 62 2.42 -0.18 -3.39
N ALA A 63 1.09 -0.20 -3.49
CA ALA A 63 0.19 -0.06 -2.35
C ALA A 63 -0.14 -1.44 -1.77
N ASP A 64 -0.25 -1.54 -0.45
CA ASP A 64 -0.56 -2.83 0.19
C ASP A 64 -1.98 -3.29 -0.13
N TYR A 65 -2.96 -2.37 -0.06
CA TYR A 65 -4.33 -2.64 -0.50
C TYR A 65 -4.94 -1.48 -1.27
N VAL A 66 -5.77 -1.81 -2.25
CA VAL A 66 -6.69 -0.88 -2.90
C VAL A 66 -8.10 -1.45 -2.86
N LEU A 67 -9.05 -0.67 -2.36
CA LEU A 67 -10.47 -1.02 -2.30
C LEU A 67 -11.21 -0.37 -3.46
N TYR A 68 -12.15 -1.09 -4.05
CA TYR A 68 -12.87 -0.71 -5.25
C TYR A 68 -14.38 -0.78 -5.03
N ALA A 69 -15.08 0.34 -5.19
CA ALA A 69 -16.55 0.35 -5.13
C ALA A 69 -17.17 -0.41 -6.31
N LYS A 70 -16.51 -0.39 -7.47
CA LYS A 70 -16.82 -1.16 -8.67
C LYS A 70 -15.53 -1.39 -9.47
N PRO A 71 -15.51 -2.29 -10.46
CA PRO A 71 -14.33 -2.49 -11.30
C PRO A 71 -13.79 -1.16 -11.84
N ASN A 72 -12.48 -0.93 -11.67
CA ASN A 72 -11.77 0.29 -12.08
C ASN A 72 -12.20 1.60 -11.40
N LEU A 73 -12.95 1.56 -10.28
CA LEU A 73 -13.21 2.73 -9.44
C LEU A 73 -12.61 2.51 -8.04
N PRO A 74 -11.34 2.87 -7.82
CA PRO A 74 -10.73 2.81 -6.50
C PRO A 74 -11.39 3.84 -5.58
N ILE A 75 -11.60 3.47 -4.31
CA ILE A 75 -12.13 4.40 -3.31
C ILE A 75 -11.20 4.61 -2.12
N ALA A 76 -10.36 3.63 -1.80
CA ALA A 76 -9.43 3.75 -0.68
C ALA A 76 -8.12 3.03 -0.96
N VAL A 77 -7.03 3.59 -0.44
CA VAL A 77 -5.73 2.93 -0.30
C VAL A 77 -5.46 2.65 1.16
N ILE A 78 -4.97 1.45 1.47
CA ILE A 78 -4.52 1.08 2.82
C ILE A 78 -3.04 0.75 2.75
N GLU A 79 -2.23 1.43 3.57
CA GLU A 79 -0.81 1.15 3.75
C GLU A 79 -0.55 0.51 5.12
N ALA A 80 0.00 -0.70 5.09
CA ALA A 80 0.36 -1.45 6.28
C ALA A 80 1.72 -1.01 6.83
N LYS A 81 1.87 -1.14 8.14
CA LYS A 81 3.16 -1.05 8.84
C LYS A 81 3.28 -2.18 9.86
N LYS A 82 4.51 -2.54 10.22
CA LYS A 82 4.74 -3.38 11.41
C LYS A 82 4.09 -2.74 12.64
N ASN A 83 3.57 -3.58 13.53
CA ASN A 83 2.89 -3.12 14.74
C ASN A 83 3.76 -2.26 15.68
N SER A 84 5.09 -2.41 15.61
CA SER A 84 6.03 -1.57 16.36
C SER A 84 6.10 -0.13 15.87
N TYR A 85 5.63 0.18 14.66
CA TYR A 85 5.51 1.54 14.15
C TYR A 85 4.15 2.15 14.49
N SER A 86 4.12 3.48 14.61
CA SER A 86 2.86 4.21 14.68
C SER A 86 2.17 4.21 13.31
N VAL A 87 0.85 4.31 13.32
CA VAL A 87 0.02 4.47 12.11
C VAL A 87 0.46 5.67 11.26
N GLY A 88 0.90 6.75 11.90
CA GLY A 88 1.40 7.95 11.20
C GLY A 88 2.59 7.67 10.28
N HIS A 89 3.36 6.59 10.52
CA HIS A 89 4.52 6.24 9.70
C HIS A 89 4.16 5.87 8.26
N GLY A 90 2.97 5.31 8.01
CA GLY A 90 2.49 4.98 6.66
C GLY A 90 1.58 6.04 6.04
N MET A 91 1.14 7.05 6.80
CA MET A 91 0.11 8.00 6.33
C MET A 91 0.54 8.82 5.11
N GLN A 92 1.76 9.35 5.11
CA GLN A 92 2.26 10.12 3.96
C GLN A 92 2.31 9.27 2.68
N GLN A 93 2.68 8.00 2.82
CA GLN A 93 2.72 7.05 1.71
C GLN A 93 1.32 6.73 1.20
N ALA A 94 0.37 6.46 2.10
CA ALA A 94 -1.03 6.22 1.76
C ALA A 94 -1.66 7.42 1.03
N LEU A 95 -1.38 8.65 1.47
CA LEU A 95 -1.87 9.88 0.82
C LEU A 95 -1.34 10.02 -0.62
N ILE A 96 -0.03 9.81 -0.82
CA ILE A 96 0.58 9.85 -2.17
C ILE A 96 -0.08 8.82 -3.08
N TYR A 97 -0.28 7.60 -2.57
CA TYR A 97 -0.86 6.51 -3.36
C TYR A 97 -2.35 6.74 -3.67
N ALA A 98 -3.10 7.29 -2.72
CA ALA A 98 -4.50 7.66 -2.94
C ALA A 98 -4.62 8.76 -4.00
N GLU A 99 -3.77 9.80 -3.93
CA GLU A 99 -3.70 10.87 -4.95
C GLU A 99 -3.39 10.30 -6.33
N MET A 100 -2.42 9.38 -6.44
CA MET A 100 -2.06 8.74 -7.72
C MET A 100 -3.19 7.91 -8.34
N LEU A 101 -4.05 7.32 -7.50
CA LEU A 101 -5.18 6.50 -7.93
C LEU A 101 -6.48 7.30 -8.05
N ASP A 102 -6.46 8.61 -7.77
CA ASP A 102 -7.66 9.46 -7.64
C ASP A 102 -8.69 8.86 -6.65
N ALA A 103 -8.18 8.24 -5.57
CA ALA A 103 -8.98 7.64 -4.53
C ALA A 103 -9.27 8.67 -3.42
N PRO A 104 -10.53 8.82 -2.98
CA PRO A 104 -10.91 9.80 -1.95
C PRO A 104 -10.39 9.49 -0.54
N PHE A 105 -10.00 8.24 -0.25
CA PHE A 105 -9.58 7.84 1.10
C PHE A 105 -8.16 7.26 1.13
N ALA A 106 -7.39 7.70 2.12
CA ALA A 106 -6.07 7.16 2.46
C ALA A 106 -6.09 6.65 3.90
N ILE A 107 -5.67 5.41 4.11
CA ILE A 107 -5.65 4.74 5.40
C ILE A 107 -4.25 4.21 5.62
N SER A 108 -3.77 4.28 6.86
CA SER A 108 -2.61 3.49 7.29
C SER A 108 -3.02 2.64 8.48
N SER A 109 -2.45 1.44 8.60
CA SER A 109 -2.73 0.54 9.70
C SER A 109 -1.48 -0.22 10.13
N ASN A 110 -1.38 -0.48 11.43
CA ASN A 110 -0.33 -1.33 12.02
C ASN A 110 -0.90 -2.62 12.65
N GLY A 111 -2.16 -2.94 12.33
CA GLY A 111 -2.89 -4.10 12.84
C GLY A 111 -3.57 -3.91 14.20
N ASP A 112 -3.41 -2.76 14.87
CA ASP A 112 -4.22 -2.36 16.04
C ASP A 112 -5.28 -1.32 15.68
N ALA A 113 -4.92 -0.39 14.79
CA ALA A 113 -5.76 0.68 14.26
C ALA A 113 -5.57 0.78 12.76
#